data_AF-J2VQB7-F1
#
_entry.id   AF-J2VQB7-F1
#
_cell.length_a   1.000
_cell.length_b   1.000
_cell.length_c   1.000
_cell.angle_alpha   90.00
_cell.angle_beta   90.00
_cell.angle_gamma   90.00
#
_symmetry.space_group_name_H-M   'P 1'
#
loop_
_entity.id
_entity.type
_entity.pdbx_description
1 polymer ?
#
loop_
_entity_poly.entity_id
_entity_poly.type
_entity_poly.pdbx_seq_one_letter_code
_entity_poly.pdbx_strand_id
1 'polypeptide(L)' 'MGINQGPISLDQKYTQDTGHIFTTGIQALVRLPMAQIRRDRAAGLNTAGFISGYR' A
#
# COMPACT_ATOMS: atom_id res chain seq x y z
N MET A 1 22.09 -9.63 -5.56
CA MET A 1 21.45 -8.30 -5.59
C MET A 1 20.48 -8.22 -4.43
N GLY A 2 20.90 -7.67 -3.30
CA GLY A 2 20.07 -7.58 -2.10
C GLY A 2 19.11 -6.41 -2.23
N ILE A 3 17.81 -6.70 -2.17
CA ILE A 3 16.78 -5.67 -1.98
C ILE A 3 16.98 -5.04 -0.60
N ASN A 4 17.49 -3.81 -0.54
CA ASN A 4 17.53 -3.01 0.68
C ASN A 4 16.12 -2.57 1.06
N GLN A 5 15.37 -3.47 1.70
CA GLN A 5 14.16 -3.12 2.41
C GLN A 5 14.61 -2.64 3.79
N GLY A 6 14.34 -1.37 4.11
CA GLY A 6 14.57 -0.82 5.45
C GLY A 6 13.90 -1.68 6.56
N PRO A 7 13.92 -1.27 7.83
CA PRO A 7 13.52 -2.12 8.96
C PRO A 7 12.26 -2.97 8.67
N ILE A 8 12.44 -4.29 8.62
CA ILE A 8 11.42 -5.26 8.17
C ILE A 8 10.24 -5.20 9.16
N SER A 9 9.15 -4.55 8.75
CA SER A 9 7.89 -4.48 9.49
C SER A 9 6.72 -4.88 8.60
N LEU A 10 5.67 -5.47 9.19
CA LEU A 10 4.44 -5.81 8.48
C LEU A 10 3.80 -4.57 7.83
N ASP A 11 3.90 -3.42 8.49
CA ASP A 11 3.32 -2.16 8.01
C ASP A 11 4.00 -1.63 6.75
N GLN A 12 5.27 -1.99 6.56
CA GLN A 12 6.10 -1.53 5.45
C GLN A 12 5.52 -1.92 4.09
N LYS A 13 4.82 -3.06 4.02
CA LYS A 13 4.11 -3.52 2.81
C LYS A 13 3.01 -2.56 2.36
N TYR A 14 2.46 -1.78 3.27
CA TYR A 14 1.38 -0.83 2.99
C TYR A 14 1.92 0.58 2.76
N THR A 15 2.95 0.98 3.53
CA THR A 15 3.45 2.36 3.58
C THR A 15 4.61 2.67 2.62
N GLN A 16 5.36 1.67 2.15
CA GLN A 16 6.57 1.93 1.34
C GLN A 16 6.27 2.41 -0.08
N ASP A 17 6.34 3.72 -0.33
CA ASP A 17 5.94 4.30 -1.62
C ASP A 17 6.88 3.97 -2.80
N THR A 18 8.14 3.61 -2.54
CA THR A 18 9.14 3.33 -3.58
C THR A 18 9.93 2.05 -3.30
N GLY A 19 10.51 1.47 -4.34
CA GLY A 19 11.25 0.21 -4.26
C GLY A 19 10.35 -1.03 -4.36
N HIS A 20 10.94 -2.20 -4.15
CA HIS A 20 10.27 -3.48 -4.28
C HIS A 20 9.82 -3.96 -2.90
N ILE A 21 8.58 -4.44 -2.77
CA ILE A 21 8.07 -5.11 -1.58
C ILE A 21 7.71 -6.56 -1.89
N PHE A 22 7.92 -7.47 -0.92
CA PHE A 22 7.40 -8.83 -1.01
C PHE A 22 6.05 -8.92 -0.30
N THR A 23 5.01 -9.28 -1.06
CA THR A 23 3.62 -9.25 -0.60
C THR A 23 2.84 -10.41 -1.19
N THR A 24 1.80 -10.88 -0.49
CA THR A 24 0.84 -11.84 -1.07
C THR A 24 -0.12 -11.12 -2.02
N GLY A 25 -0.83 -11.87 -2.87
CA GLY A 25 -1.83 -11.31 -3.78
C GLY A 25 -2.93 -10.53 -3.05
N ILE A 26 -3.45 -11.08 -1.93
CA ILE A 26 -4.47 -10.42 -1.11
C ILE A 26 -3.93 -9.10 -0.52
N GLN A 27 -2.71 -9.11 0.01
CA GLN A 27 -2.07 -7.89 0.54
C GLN A 27 -1.88 -6.83 -0.56
N ALA A 28 -1.58 -7.24 -1.80
CA ALA A 28 -1.52 -6.32 -2.94
C ALA A 28 -2.89 -5.71 -3.27
N LEU A 29 -3.97 -6.50 -3.23
CA LEU A 29 -5.34 -6.00 -3.44
C LEU A 29 -5.77 -4.99 -2.37
N VAL A 30 -5.43 -5.23 -1.11
CA VAL A 30 -5.67 -4.28 0.01
C VAL A 30 -4.92 -2.96 -0.20
N ARG A 31 -3.77 -3.01 -0.87
CA ARG A 31 -2.94 -1.83 -1.13
C ARG A 31 -3.47 -0.92 -2.25
N LEU A 32 -4.28 -1.46 -3.17
CA LEU A 32 -4.86 -0.71 -4.29
C LEU A 32 -5.66 0.54 -3.84
N PRO A 33 -6.63 0.45 -2.90
CA PRO A 33 -7.34 1.63 -2.43
C PRO A 33 -6.44 2.66 -1.74
N MET A 34 -5.38 2.23 -1.03
CA MET A 34 -4.41 3.17 -0.45
C MET A 34 -3.66 3.95 -1.55
N ALA A 35 -3.27 3.28 -2.63
CA ALA A 35 -2.63 3.93 -3.77
C ALA A 35 -3.59 4.87 -4.52
N GLN A 36 -4.87 4.54 -4.60
CA GLN A 36 -5.89 5.41 -5.18
C GLN A 36 -6.06 6.69 -4.34
N ILE A 37 -6.22 6.57 -3.02
CA ILE A 37 -6.35 7.73 -2.12
C ILE A 37 -5.13 8.66 -2.24
N ARG A 38 -3.91 8.11 -2.36
CA ARG A 38 -2.71 8.94 -2.58
C ARG A 38 -2.79 9.73 -3.89
N ARG A 39 -3.24 9.11 -4.98
CA ARG A 39 -3.42 9.79 -6.28
C ARG A 39 -4.52 10.85 -6.23
N ASP A 40 -5.64 10.54 -5.58
CA ASP A 40 -6.76 11.46 -5.43
C ASP A 40 -6.34 12.72 -4.65
N ARG A 41 -5.60 12.54 -3.54
CA ARG A 41 -5.03 13.66 -2.78
C ARG A 41 -4.06 14.48 -3.60
N ALA A 42 -3.21 13.85 -4.41
CA ALA A 42 -2.29 14.55 -5.31
C ALA A 42 -3.04 15.36 -6.39
N ALA A 43 -4.25 14.94 -6.76
CA ALA A 43 -5.15 15.65 -7.66
C ALA A 43 -6.08 16.67 -6.96
N GLY A 44 -5.97 16.84 -5.64
CA GLY A 44 -6.82 17.75 -4.85
C GLY A 44 -8.23 17.23 -4.58
N LEU A 45 -8.49 15.94 -4.77
CA LEU A 45 -9.80 15.31 -4.55
C LEU A 45 -9.94 14.84 -3.08
N ASN A 46 -11.13 15.02 -2.51
CA ASN A 46 -11.47 14.57 -1.16
C ASN A 46 -12.20 13.22 -1.20
N THR A 47 -11.48 12.15 -1.53
CA THR A 47 -12.04 10.79 -1.61
C THR A 47 -11.74 9.97 -0.35
N ALA A 48 -12.56 8.95 -0.11
CA ALA A 48 -12.36 7.97 0.95
C ALA A 48 -12.47 6.54 0.39
N GLY A 49 -11.68 5.61 0.93
CA GLY A 49 -11.77 4.20 0.61
C GLY A 49 -12.43 3.43 1.76
N PHE A 50 -13.34 2.52 1.41
CA PHE A 50 -13.95 1.59 2.37
C PHE A 50 -13.47 0.17 2.08
N ILE A 51 -12.96 -0.51 3.11
CA ILE A 51 -12.52 -1.91 3.02
C ILE A 51 -13.26 -2.67 4.12
N SER A 52 -14.12 -3.60 3.73
CA SER A 52 -14.63 -4.62 4.63
C SER A 52 -13.86 -5.92 4.39
N GLY A 53 -13.23 -6.44 5.44
CA GLY A 53 -12.50 -7.73 5.40
C GLY A 53 -13.37 -8.89 5.89
N TYR A 54 -12.97 -10.11 5.53
CA TYR A 54 -13.38 -11.35 6.21
C TYR A 54 -12.17 -11.95 6.93
N ARG A 55 -12.41 -12.60 8.07
CA ARG A 55 -11.37 -13.14 8.96
C ARG A 55 -10.84 -14.49 8.49
#